data_AF-A0A7S3CAX8-F1
#
_entry.id   AF-A0A7S3CAX8-F1
#
_cell.length_a   1.000
_cell.length_b   1.000
_cell.length_c   1.000
_cell.angle_alpha   90.00
_cell.angle_beta   90.00
_cell.angle_gamma   90.00
#
_symmetry.space_group_name_H-M   'P 1'
#
loop_
_entity.id
_entity.type
_entity.pdbx_description
1 polymer ?
#
loop_
_entity_poly.entity_id
_entity_poly.type
_entity_poly.pdbx_seq_one_letter_code
_entity_poly.pdbx_strand_id
1 'polypeptide(L)'
;FSGPRLAVCSYERRYQEHSSSEGILVRDVCSIPGLPQAKVGFGCELRETGMIKSQNADGVVGFGSNPSGLVNQLSSQGAIDASFAVCMGEGDGEGGGGALFLGQSSIPATLREPYAWAKIQQSPGNPEFYAVGLRGIELGGGRVNVPWREYERGYGSVVG
;
A
#
# COMPACT_ATOMS: atom_id res chain seq x y z
N PHE A 1 12.85 33.38 27.47
CA PHE A 1 11.76 33.37 26.47
C PHE A 1 11.24 31.95 26.30
N SER A 2 10.26 31.56 27.11
CA SER A 2 9.61 30.25 27.08
C SER A 2 8.25 30.40 26.41
N GLY A 3 8.18 30.22 25.09
CA GLY A 3 6.93 30.07 24.36
C GLY A 3 6.43 28.61 24.43
N PRO A 4 5.12 28.36 24.26
CA PRO A 4 4.57 27.01 24.32
C PRO A 4 5.17 26.16 23.19
N ARG A 5 5.66 24.96 23.52
CA ARG A 5 5.97 23.96 22.50
C ARG A 5 4.66 23.62 21.80
N LEU A 6 4.49 24.02 20.54
CA LEU A 6 3.45 23.49 19.68
C LEU A 6 3.55 21.96 19.75
N ALA A 7 2.48 21.29 20.16
CA ALA A 7 2.44 19.83 20.15
C ALA A 7 2.44 19.38 18.69
N VAL A 8 3.62 19.02 18.18
CA VAL A 8 3.78 18.51 16.83
C VAL A 8 3.38 17.03 16.84
N CYS A 9 2.47 16.64 15.95
CA CYS A 9 2.11 15.24 15.77
C CYS A 9 3.25 14.54 15.03
N SER A 10 4.02 13.71 15.73
CA SER A 10 5.06 12.89 15.13
C SER A 10 4.53 11.52 14.69
N TYR A 11 5.28 10.84 13.83
CA TYR A 11 5.03 9.46 13.46
C TYR A 11 6.35 8.68 13.41
N GLU A 12 6.24 7.37 13.61
CA GLU A 12 7.29 6.39 13.36
C GLU A 12 6.65 5.23 12.59
N ARG A 13 7.32 4.76 11.53
CA ARG A 13 6.94 3.57 10.76
C ARG A 13 8.12 2.63 10.67
N ARG A 14 7.82 1.34 10.78
CA ARG A 14 8.75 0.24 10.51
C ARG A 14 8.11 -0.67 9.48
N TYR A 15 8.91 -1.04 8.48
CA TYR A 15 8.48 -1.90 7.39
C TYR A 15 8.95 -3.34 7.62
N GLN A 16 8.40 -4.29 6.87
CA GLN A 16 8.66 -5.71 7.09
C GLN A 16 10.15 -6.07 6.87
N GLU A 17 10.83 -5.35 5.98
CA GLU A 17 12.26 -5.48 5.71
C GLU A 17 13.17 -4.81 6.77
N HIS A 18 12.59 -4.34 7.88
CA HIS A 18 13.28 -3.63 8.98
C HIS A 18 13.76 -2.20 8.70
N SER A 19 13.47 -1.64 7.52
CA SER A 19 13.59 -0.21 7.29
C SER A 19 12.65 0.57 8.20
N SER A 20 13.02 1.80 8.53
CA SER A 20 12.21 2.69 9.34
C SER A 20 12.18 4.10 8.77
N SER A 21 11.10 4.81 9.06
CA SER A 21 10.91 6.22 8.74
C SER A 21 10.25 6.92 9.91
N GLU A 22 10.77 8.08 10.31
CA GLU A 22 10.19 8.90 11.38
C GLU A 22 10.19 10.38 11.00
N GLY A 23 9.20 11.11 11.50
CA GLY A 23 9.06 12.52 11.19
C GLY A 23 7.80 13.15 11.77
N ILE A 24 7.30 14.17 11.08
CA ILE A 24 6.13 14.95 11.51
C ILE A 24 4.98 14.78 10.54
N LEU A 25 3.76 14.73 11.04
CA LEU A 25 2.56 14.69 10.22
C LEU A 25 2.24 16.09 9.70
N VAL A 26 2.12 16.19 8.39
CA VAL A 26 1.70 17.41 7.69
C VAL A 26 0.46 17.12 6.87
N ARG A 27 -0.26 18.17 6.49
CA ARG A 27 -1.42 18.07 5.60
C ARG A 27 -1.26 19.07 4.48
N ASP A 28 -1.32 18.59 3.25
CA ASP A 28 -1.16 19.44 2.07
C ASP A 28 -2.04 18.95 0.90
N VAL A 29 -2.04 19.71 -0.19
CA VAL A 29 -2.74 19.39 -1.42
C VAL A 29 -1.92 18.39 -2.24
N CYS A 30 -2.54 17.25 -2.55
CA CYS A 30 -2.03 16.27 -3.48
C CYS A 30 -2.70 16.45 -4.85
N SER A 31 -1.89 16.47 -5.90
CA SER A 31 -2.34 16.53 -7.29
C SER A 31 -1.84 15.29 -8.03
N ILE A 32 -2.77 14.42 -8.43
CA ILE A 32 -2.48 13.23 -9.25
C ILE A 32 -3.09 13.48 -10.63
N PRO A 33 -2.33 13.29 -11.73
CA PRO A 33 -2.87 13.47 -13.08
C PRO A 33 -4.17 12.67 -13.30
N GLY A 34 -5.19 13.32 -13.84
CA GLY A 34 -6.49 12.70 -14.09
C GLY A 34 -7.43 12.61 -12.88
N LEU A 35 -7.00 13.04 -11.69
CA LEU A 35 -7.84 13.09 -10.48
C LEU A 35 -8.06 14.53 -10.00
N PRO A 36 -9.18 14.81 -9.31
CA PRO A 36 -9.35 16.05 -8.56
C PRO A 36 -8.26 16.21 -7.51
N GLN A 37 -7.85 17.45 -7.24
CA GLN A 37 -6.96 17.75 -6.12
C GLN A 37 -7.62 17.36 -4.80
N ALA A 38 -6.85 16.78 -3.88
CA ALA A 38 -7.35 16.37 -2.57
C ALA A 38 -6.38 16.80 -1.46
N LYS A 39 -6.91 17.06 -0.25
CA LYS A 39 -6.05 17.36 0.91
C LYS A 39 -5.71 16.08 1.65
N VAL A 40 -4.46 15.66 1.59
CA VAL A 40 -3.97 14.42 2.22
C VAL A 40 -3.04 14.74 3.39
N GLY A 41 -3.16 13.98 4.46
CA GLY A 41 -2.21 13.93 5.56
C GLY A 41 -1.13 12.89 5.26
N PHE A 42 0.13 13.27 5.42
CA PHE A 42 1.27 12.39 5.18
C PHE A 42 2.43 12.74 6.11
N GLY A 43 3.42 11.85 6.16
CA GLY A 43 4.63 12.06 6.94
C GLY A 43 5.65 12.90 6.18
N CYS A 44 6.08 14.01 6.75
CA CYS A 44 7.31 14.69 6.34
C CYS A 44 8.47 14.03 7.08
N GLU A 45 9.24 13.23 6.35
CA GLU A 45 10.35 12.43 6.86
C GLU A 45 11.49 13.30 7.36
N LEU A 46 11.97 12.99 8.58
CA LEU A 46 13.15 13.63 9.18
C LEU A 46 14.31 12.65 9.31
N ARG A 47 14.00 11.34 9.44
CA ARG A 47 15.00 10.26 9.41
C ARG A 47 14.44 9.02 8.75
N GLU A 48 15.32 8.32 8.06
CA GLU A 48 15.04 7.08 7.35
C GLU A 48 16.21 6.09 7.50
N THR A 49 15.94 4.79 7.37
CA THR A 49 16.93 3.72 7.45
C THR A 49 16.69 2.64 6.40
N GLY A 50 17.69 1.77 6.22
CA GLY A 50 17.54 0.55 5.44
C GLY A 50 17.27 0.81 3.95
N MET A 51 16.34 0.04 3.40
CA MET A 51 16.04 0.07 1.97
C MET A 51 15.54 1.43 1.52
N ILE A 52 14.70 2.12 2.31
CA ILE A 52 14.08 3.42 1.98
C ILE A 52 15.14 4.44 1.56
N LYS A 53 16.22 4.53 2.36
CA LYS A 53 17.35 5.44 2.11
C LYS A 53 18.13 5.12 0.82
N SER A 54 18.12 3.87 0.38
CA SER A 54 18.90 3.40 -0.76
C SER A 54 18.14 3.36 -2.08
N GLN A 55 16.82 3.61 -2.06
CA GLN A 55 15.99 3.59 -3.26
C GLN A 55 16.21 4.85 -4.08
N ASN A 56 16.03 4.76 -5.39
CA ASN A 56 15.96 5.93 -6.26
C ASN A 56 14.52 6.48 -6.27
N ALA A 57 14.04 6.94 -5.12
CA ALA A 57 12.70 7.48 -4.92
C ALA A 57 12.72 8.63 -3.91
N ASP A 58 11.84 9.62 -4.09
CA ASP A 58 11.75 10.78 -3.20
C ASP A 58 10.87 10.54 -1.96
N GLY A 59 10.24 9.38 -1.85
CA GLY A 59 9.42 9.01 -0.70
C GLY A 59 8.55 7.78 -0.93
N VAL A 60 7.72 7.47 0.07
CA VAL A 60 6.87 6.28 0.10
C VAL A 60 5.38 6.66 0.14
N VAL A 61 4.57 6.02 -0.71
CA VAL A 61 3.11 6.18 -0.71
C VAL A 61 2.46 4.94 -0.11
N GLY A 62 1.75 5.13 1.01
CA GLY A 62 1.06 4.04 1.71
C GLY A 62 -0.31 3.72 1.12
N PHE A 63 -0.52 2.45 0.72
CA PHE A 63 -1.80 1.95 0.19
C PHE A 63 -2.62 1.12 1.18
N GLY A 64 -2.12 0.94 2.42
CA GLY A 64 -2.79 0.12 3.44
C GLY A 64 -4.25 0.54 3.70
N SER A 65 -5.06 -0.42 4.15
CA SER A 65 -6.52 -0.27 4.34
C SER A 65 -6.93 0.62 5.52
N ASN A 66 -5.98 1.30 6.17
CA ASN A 66 -6.22 2.19 7.29
C ASN A 66 -6.60 3.63 6.84
N PRO A 67 -7.16 4.47 7.72
CA PRO A 67 -7.60 5.83 7.34
C PRO A 67 -6.50 6.77 6.84
N SER A 68 -5.22 6.50 7.12
CA SER A 68 -4.10 7.30 6.61
C SER A 68 -3.53 6.80 5.28
N GLY A 69 -4.01 5.67 4.75
CA GLY A 69 -3.68 5.21 3.41
C GLY A 69 -4.24 6.13 2.32
N LEU A 70 -3.48 6.34 1.24
CA LEU A 70 -3.82 7.29 0.17
C LEU A 70 -5.22 7.03 -0.40
N VAL A 71 -5.54 5.77 -0.70
CA VAL A 71 -6.84 5.38 -1.29
C VAL A 71 -8.02 5.80 -0.40
N ASN A 72 -7.93 5.56 0.90
CA ASN A 72 -8.98 5.95 1.85
C ASN A 72 -9.07 7.48 2.00
N GLN A 73 -7.94 8.18 2.00
CA GLN A 73 -7.93 9.64 2.08
C GLN A 73 -8.56 10.29 0.84
N LEU A 74 -8.26 9.78 -0.36
CA LEU A 74 -8.87 10.24 -1.61
C LEU A 74 -10.36 9.89 -1.69
N SER A 75 -10.73 8.65 -1.35
CA SER A 75 -12.11 8.20 -1.43
C SER A 75 -13.03 8.91 -0.42
N SER A 76 -12.54 9.20 0.80
CA SER A 76 -13.30 9.98 1.79
C SER A 76 -13.64 11.41 1.33
N GLN A 77 -12.93 11.91 0.33
CA GLN A 77 -13.16 13.22 -0.29
C GLN A 77 -13.92 13.11 -1.64
N GLY A 78 -14.34 11.90 -2.02
CA GLY A 78 -15.04 11.66 -3.28
C GLY A 78 -14.17 11.78 -4.53
N ALA A 79 -12.84 11.80 -4.38
CA ALA A 79 -11.93 11.92 -5.53
C ALA A 79 -11.84 10.62 -6.34
N ILE A 80 -12.04 9.47 -5.70
CA ILE A 80 -12.04 8.13 -6.31
C ILE A 80 -13.03 7.20 -5.59
N ASP A 81 -13.40 6.11 -6.25
CA ASP A 81 -14.01 4.94 -5.59
C ASP A 81 -13.02 4.31 -4.59
N ALA A 82 -13.51 3.67 -3.53
CA ALA A 82 -12.70 3.03 -2.48
C ALA A 82 -12.02 1.72 -2.94
N SER A 83 -11.23 1.80 -4.01
CA SER A 83 -10.55 0.68 -4.66
C SER A 83 -9.32 1.17 -5.39
N PHE A 84 -8.40 0.26 -5.69
CA PHE A 84 -7.28 0.51 -6.58
C PHE A 84 -6.90 -0.82 -7.25
N ALA A 85 -6.17 -0.75 -8.36
CA ALA A 85 -5.59 -1.91 -9.01
C ALA A 85 -4.14 -1.63 -9.40
N VAL A 86 -3.32 -2.66 -9.33
CA VAL A 86 -1.91 -2.62 -9.74
C VAL A 86 -1.71 -3.66 -10.82
N CYS A 87 -1.17 -3.23 -11.96
CA CYS A 87 -0.62 -4.09 -12.98
C CYS A 87 0.89 -3.91 -12.94
N MET A 88 1.62 -4.92 -12.47
CA MET A 88 3.08 -4.88 -12.45
C MET A 88 3.58 -5.37 -13.81
N GLY A 89 4.43 -4.57 -14.46
CA GLY A 89 5.06 -4.98 -15.72
C GLY A 89 6.39 -5.68 -15.51
N GLU A 90 6.96 -6.16 -16.60
CA GLU A 90 8.25 -6.84 -16.59
C GLU A 90 9.42 -5.85 -16.69
N GLY A 91 10.20 -5.75 -15.61
CA GLY A 91 11.53 -5.11 -15.58
C GLY A 91 11.57 -3.59 -15.79
N ASP A 92 12.77 -3.03 -15.59
CA ASP A 92 13.04 -1.58 -15.60
C ASP A 92 13.61 -1.07 -16.95
N GLY A 93 13.38 -1.79 -18.06
CA GLY A 93 13.95 -1.50 -19.38
C GLY A 93 13.06 -0.67 -20.32
N GLU A 94 13.57 -0.31 -21.50
CA GLU A 94 12.75 0.29 -22.57
C GLU A 94 11.60 -0.66 -22.96
N GLY A 95 10.36 -0.21 -22.77
CA GLY A 95 9.15 -1.02 -22.95
C GLY A 95 8.65 -1.75 -21.69
N GLY A 96 9.37 -1.64 -20.57
CA GLY A 96 8.93 -2.06 -19.23
C GLY A 96 7.99 -1.04 -18.59
N GLY A 97 7.45 -1.40 -17.42
CA GLY A 97 6.58 -0.53 -16.61
C GLY A 97 5.22 -1.13 -16.28
N GLY A 98 4.62 -0.64 -15.20
CA GLY A 98 3.30 -1.06 -14.72
C GLY A 98 2.25 0.03 -14.84
N ALA A 99 1.03 -0.28 -14.40
CA ALA A 99 -0.05 0.68 -14.27
C ALA A 99 -0.64 0.63 -12.87
N LEU A 100 -0.85 1.81 -12.29
CA LEU A 100 -1.60 1.99 -11.05
C LEU A 100 -2.92 2.68 -11.40
N PHE A 101 -4.02 2.04 -11.04
CA PHE A 101 -5.38 2.55 -11.23
C PHE A 101 -5.96 2.92 -9.87
N LEU A 102 -6.41 4.16 -9.71
CA LEU A 102 -7.02 4.66 -8.48
C LEU A 102 -8.53 4.80 -8.69
N GLY A 103 -9.30 3.95 -8.01
CA GLY A 103 -10.73 3.79 -8.23
C GLY A 103 -11.06 2.87 -9.41
N GLN A 104 -12.11 2.06 -9.27
CA GLN A 104 -12.58 1.14 -10.30
C GLN A 104 -12.93 1.84 -11.62
N SER A 105 -13.44 3.07 -11.54
CA SER A 105 -13.74 3.93 -12.69
C SER A 105 -12.52 4.24 -13.56
N SER A 106 -11.30 4.23 -13.01
CA SER A 106 -10.06 4.49 -13.75
C SER A 106 -9.57 3.30 -14.58
N ILE A 107 -10.08 2.09 -14.32
CA ILE A 107 -9.67 0.87 -15.05
C ILE A 107 -10.32 0.87 -16.45
N PRO A 108 -9.54 0.77 -17.55
CA PRO A 108 -10.06 0.66 -18.91
C PRO A 108 -11.04 -0.49 -19.06
N ALA A 109 -12.12 -0.28 -19.82
CA ALA A 109 -13.15 -1.30 -20.03
C ALA A 109 -12.59 -2.57 -20.68
N THR A 110 -11.56 -2.46 -21.52
CA THR A 110 -10.85 -3.57 -22.14
C THR A 110 -10.05 -4.44 -21.17
N LEU A 111 -9.78 -3.96 -19.96
CA LEU A 111 -9.08 -4.68 -18.89
C LEU A 111 -10.05 -5.19 -17.81
N ARG A 112 -11.36 -4.95 -17.97
CA ARG A 112 -12.42 -5.47 -17.10
C ARG A 112 -12.85 -6.86 -17.58
N GLU A 113 -11.89 -7.78 -17.63
CA GLU A 113 -12.11 -9.20 -17.89
C GLU A 113 -12.47 -9.91 -16.56
N PRO A 114 -12.98 -11.15 -16.54
CA PRO A 114 -13.53 -11.71 -15.31
C PRO A 114 -12.45 -11.87 -14.23
N TYR A 115 -12.51 -10.99 -13.23
CA TYR A 115 -11.66 -11.08 -12.05
C TYR A 115 -11.98 -12.34 -11.25
N ALA A 116 -10.95 -13.05 -10.80
CA ALA A 116 -11.09 -14.01 -9.72
C ALA A 116 -11.11 -13.26 -8.38
N TRP A 117 -12.18 -13.45 -7.60
CA TRP A 117 -12.35 -12.73 -6.33
C TRP A 117 -12.03 -13.64 -5.15
N ALA A 118 -11.33 -13.07 -4.16
CA ALA A 118 -11.17 -13.64 -2.84
C ALA A 118 -11.62 -12.63 -1.79
N LYS A 119 -12.18 -13.12 -0.69
CA LYS A 119 -12.54 -12.26 0.44
C LYS A 119 -11.26 -11.80 1.15
N ILE A 120 -11.10 -10.49 1.29
CA ILE A 120 -10.05 -9.91 2.13
C ILE A 120 -10.29 -10.38 3.57
N GLN A 121 -9.27 -11.00 4.15
CA GLN A 121 -9.26 -11.46 5.54
C GLN A 121 -8.70 -10.37 6.43
N GLN A 122 -9.40 -10.10 7.52
CA GLN A 122 -8.94 -9.18 8.55
C GLN A 122 -8.01 -9.94 9.50
N SER A 123 -6.81 -9.42 9.70
CA SER A 123 -5.87 -9.95 10.68
C SER A 123 -5.80 -8.99 11.87
N PRO A 124 -6.14 -9.41 13.11
CA PRO A 124 -6.01 -8.55 14.27
C PRO A 124 -4.58 -8.04 14.49
N GLY A 125 -3.57 -8.80 14.06
CA GLY A 125 -2.17 -8.41 14.17
C GLY A 125 -1.68 -7.45 13.08
N ASN A 126 -2.37 -7.40 11.93
CA ASN A 126 -2.02 -6.54 10.78
C ASN A 126 -3.30 -6.04 10.08
N PRO A 127 -4.12 -5.21 10.75
CA PRO A 127 -5.42 -4.79 10.24
C PRO A 127 -5.33 -3.93 8.95
N GLU A 128 -4.17 -3.33 8.68
CA GLU A 128 -3.92 -2.48 7.51
C GLU A 128 -3.56 -3.24 6.22
N PHE A 129 -3.35 -4.56 6.28
CA PHE A 129 -2.95 -5.37 5.12
C PHE A 129 -4.15 -5.93 4.35
N TYR A 130 -4.00 -6.05 3.03
CA TYR A 130 -4.94 -6.76 2.16
C TYR A 130 -4.58 -8.25 2.12
N ALA A 131 -4.87 -8.98 3.19
CA ALA A 131 -4.61 -10.42 3.26
C ALA A 131 -5.74 -11.23 2.59
N VAL A 132 -5.40 -12.35 1.95
CA VAL A 132 -6.36 -13.33 1.44
C VAL A 132 -6.04 -14.71 2.00
N GLY A 133 -7.07 -15.52 2.23
CA GLY A 133 -6.90 -16.86 2.80
C GLY A 133 -6.40 -17.87 1.75
N LEU A 134 -5.27 -18.51 2.03
CA LEU A 134 -4.74 -19.61 1.20
C LEU A 134 -5.31 -20.96 1.63
N ARG A 135 -5.72 -21.78 0.66
CA ARG A 135 -6.12 -23.17 0.91
C ARG A 135 -4.99 -24.18 0.71
N GLY A 136 -4.01 -23.84 -0.12
CA GLY A 136 -2.88 -24.70 -0.45
C GLY A 136 -2.02 -24.09 -1.54
N ILE A 137 -0.83 -24.68 -1.71
CA ILE A 137 0.12 -24.33 -2.77
C ILE A 137 0.33 -25.58 -3.61
N GLU A 138 0.39 -25.43 -4.94
CA GLU A 138 0.66 -26.52 -5.89
C GLU A 138 1.92 -26.20 -6.69
N LEU A 139 2.81 -27.18 -6.80
CA LEU A 139 4.07 -27.07 -7.55
C LEU A 139 4.17 -28.28 -8.50
N GLY A 140 4.28 -28.01 -9.80
CA GLY A 140 4.45 -29.06 -10.82
C GLY A 140 3.32 -30.11 -10.86
N GLY A 141 2.08 -29.72 -10.54
CA GLY A 141 0.93 -30.64 -10.49
C GLY A 141 0.73 -31.34 -9.15
N GLY A 142 1.61 -31.12 -8.17
CA GLY A 142 1.55 -31.73 -6.84
C GLY A 142 1.28 -30.70 -5.75
N ARG A 143 0.33 -30.97 -4.85
CA ARG A 143 0.08 -30.11 -3.70
C ARG A 143 1.22 -30.23 -2.68
N VAL A 144 1.71 -29.09 -2.21
CA VAL A 144 2.70 -29.02 -1.13
C VAL A 144 2.06 -29.56 0.16
N ASN A 145 2.64 -30.63 0.72
CA ASN A 145 2.11 -31.30 1.90
C ASN A 145 2.56 -30.62 3.19
N VAL A 146 1.92 -29.50 3.53
CA VAL A 146 2.07 -28.82 4.82
C VAL A 146 0.71 -28.71 5.52
N PRO A 147 0.66 -28.78 6.86
CA PRO A 147 -0.57 -28.59 7.62
C PRO A 147 -1.21 -27.24 7.30
N TRP A 148 -2.54 -27.18 7.16
CA TRP A 148 -3.25 -25.95 6.81
C TRP A 148 -2.97 -24.78 7.77
N ARG A 149 -2.71 -25.08 9.05
CA ARG A 149 -2.35 -24.09 10.08
C ARG A 149 -1.07 -23.33 9.77
N GLU A 150 -0.16 -23.90 8.99
CA GLU A 150 1.06 -23.21 8.58
C GLU A 150 0.77 -22.06 7.60
N TYR A 151 -0.33 -22.15 6.83
CA TYR A 151 -0.78 -21.03 5.97
C TYR A 151 -1.43 -19.88 6.75
N GLU A 152 -1.74 -20.08 8.04
CA GLU A 152 -2.29 -19.04 8.92
C GLU A 152 -1.24 -18.40 9.82
N ARG A 153 0.02 -18.85 9.74
CA ARG A 153 1.11 -18.37 10.59
C ARG A 153 1.96 -17.34 9.85
N GLY A 154 2.49 -16.37 10.59
CA GLY A 154 3.40 -15.34 10.08
C GLY A 154 2.71 -14.08 9.55
N TYR A 155 3.44 -13.29 8.77
CA TYR A 155 3.00 -11.99 8.24
C TYR A 155 2.33 -12.10 6.85
N GLY A 156 2.09 -13.32 6.37
CA GLY A 156 1.71 -13.61 4.99
C GLY A 156 2.91 -13.58 4.04
N SER A 157 2.63 -13.71 2.74
CA SER A 157 3.62 -13.54 1.67
C SER A 157 3.15 -12.40 0.78
N VAL A 158 4.05 -11.47 0.47
CA VAL A 158 3.79 -10.42 -0.52
C VAL A 158 4.05 -11.02 -1.90
N VAL A 159 3.07 -10.93 -2.78
CA VAL A 159 3.25 -11.27 -4.19
C VAL A 159 3.65 -9.98 -4.89
N GLY A 160 4.91 -9.95 -5.36
CA GLY A 160 5.46 -8.92 -6.24
C GLY A 160 5.65 -9.46 -7.65
#